data_AF-A0A2N5J326-F1
#
_entry.id   AF-A0A2N5J326-F1
#
_cell.length_a   1.000
_cell.length_b   1.000
_cell.length_c   1.000
_cell.angle_alpha   90.00
_cell.angle_beta   90.00
_cell.angle_gamma   90.00
#
_symmetry.space_group_name_H-M   'P 1'
#
loop_
_entity.id
_entity.type
_entity.pdbx_description
1 polymer ?
#
loop_
_entity_poly.entity_id
_entity_poly.type
_entity_poly.pdbx_seq_one_letter_code
_entity_poly.pdbx_strand_id
1 'polypeptide(L)'
;MESDDRTDTPRIIGDGAAGRKIYAYVYDHFGGHALTRDETSDYSMITDVRGWRWIRDFMQRLLAMDDGLEIAVCARTARETSQLFAECHCGQEDGQVNPPILNPPDICWTWLEASYERLGDVEGLCRLYAYRIITDSIDGRIRTEDEQRAHDSWYVRKLRDLAGDAWNDYVLRIIDLQERYHGDPMFHGRNPAYEALLSQEMLSDAAWKYCKARCRDFRDDKVIERLFAVMAHTRAEDSCDLLLEPLHDADSDLMRSDSERNVDRVCSILRLVAGAAGSGKARDEIDRLLRMYRSRKSLRVALEGLRDEFDMKGE
;
A
#
# COMPACT_ATOMS: atom_id res chain seq x y z
N MET A 1 24.20 25.79 -44.47
CA MET A 1 23.00 25.01 -44.09
C MET A 1 23.22 24.60 -42.64
N GLU A 2 23.09 25.58 -41.74
CA GLU A 2 23.16 25.34 -40.30
C GLU A 2 21.84 24.70 -39.91
N SER A 3 21.90 23.45 -39.45
CA SER A 3 20.76 22.77 -38.84
C SER A 3 20.47 23.48 -37.53
N ASP A 4 19.35 24.22 -37.51
CA ASP A 4 18.70 24.79 -36.34
C ASP A 4 18.33 23.63 -35.39
N ASP A 5 19.29 23.18 -34.57
CA ASP A 5 19.08 22.30 -33.42
C ASP A 5 18.41 23.16 -32.34
N ARG A 6 17.14 23.53 -32.60
CA ARG A 6 16.26 24.06 -31.56
C ARG A 6 16.21 22.99 -30.50
N THR A 7 16.88 23.28 -29.40
CA THR A 7 16.85 22.55 -28.14
C THR A 7 15.40 22.44 -27.68
N ASP A 8 14.71 21.42 -28.19
CA ASP A 8 13.33 21.10 -27.85
C ASP A 8 13.35 20.65 -26.39
N THR A 9 13.13 21.62 -25.51
CA THR A 9 13.17 21.41 -24.08
C THR A 9 11.96 20.56 -23.74
N PRO A 10 12.13 19.34 -23.20
CA PRO A 10 11.00 18.46 -22.96
C PRO A 10 9.95 19.16 -22.11
N ARG A 11 8.69 18.97 -22.46
CA ARG A 11 7.57 19.49 -21.69
C ARG A 11 7.60 18.84 -20.31
N ILE A 12 7.65 19.67 -19.28
CA ILE A 12 7.56 19.22 -17.89
C ILE A 12 6.16 18.65 -17.65
N ILE A 13 6.10 17.48 -17.02
CA ILE A 13 4.87 16.81 -16.58
C ILE A 13 4.84 16.73 -15.05
N GLY A 14 3.68 16.36 -14.48
CA GLY A 14 3.51 16.25 -13.03
C GLY A 14 3.20 17.58 -12.33
N ASP A 15 3.14 17.54 -11.00
CA ASP A 15 2.74 18.66 -10.13
C ASP A 15 3.94 19.46 -9.59
N GLY A 16 5.15 19.09 -10.00
CA GLY A 16 6.37 19.76 -9.59
C GLY A 16 6.80 19.45 -8.15
N ALA A 17 6.11 18.54 -7.46
CA ALA A 17 6.36 18.29 -6.03
C ALA A 17 7.72 17.64 -5.77
N ALA A 18 8.16 16.73 -6.64
CA ALA A 18 9.48 16.12 -6.52
C ALA A 18 10.60 17.15 -6.75
N GLY A 19 10.44 18.01 -7.76
CA GLY A 19 11.35 19.13 -8.01
C GLY A 19 11.51 20.06 -6.80
N ARG A 20 10.39 20.45 -6.16
CA ARG A 20 10.43 21.29 -4.94
C ARG A 20 11.12 20.59 -3.76
N LYS A 21 10.89 19.29 -3.57
CA LYS A 21 11.55 18.51 -2.51
C LYS A 21 13.07 18.42 -2.71
N ILE A 22 13.51 18.21 -3.95
CA ILE A 22 14.94 18.17 -4.27
C ILE A 22 15.57 19.55 -4.08
N TYR A 23 14.90 20.59 -4.54
CA TYR A 23 15.39 21.95 -4.35
C TYR A 23 15.62 22.26 -2.86
N ALA A 24 14.64 21.95 -2.00
CA ALA A 24 14.78 22.09 -0.56
C ALA A 24 15.94 21.25 0.00
N TYR A 25 16.05 19.98 -0.41
CA TYR A 25 17.14 19.10 -0.02
C TYR A 25 18.52 19.67 -0.38
N VAL A 26 18.68 20.14 -1.63
CA VAL A 26 19.94 20.73 -2.12
C VAL A 26 20.29 22.00 -1.36
N TYR A 27 19.29 22.87 -1.15
CA TYR A 27 19.46 24.11 -0.39
C TYR A 27 19.93 23.84 1.04
N ASP A 28 19.26 22.93 1.75
CA ASP A 28 19.52 22.63 3.16
C ASP A 28 20.87 21.95 3.39
N HIS A 29 21.33 21.09 2.47
CA HIS A 29 22.53 20.27 2.67
C HIS A 29 23.80 20.83 2.01
N PHE A 30 23.66 21.64 0.96
CA PHE A 30 24.80 22.15 0.20
C PHE A 30 24.92 23.68 0.24
N GLY A 31 24.06 24.37 1.01
CA GLY A 31 24.24 25.78 1.35
C GLY A 31 24.08 26.73 0.16
N GLY A 32 22.91 26.72 -0.46
CA GLY A 32 22.62 27.55 -1.64
C GLY A 32 22.62 29.05 -1.35
N HIS A 33 23.79 29.72 -1.36
CA HIS A 33 23.91 31.19 -1.34
C HIS A 33 23.55 31.87 -2.67
N ALA A 34 23.11 31.11 -3.68
CA ALA A 34 22.76 31.60 -5.02
C ALA A 34 21.28 31.35 -5.41
N LEU A 35 20.47 30.82 -4.50
CA LEU A 35 19.14 30.32 -4.83
C LEU A 35 18.09 31.09 -4.00
N THR A 36 17.39 32.03 -4.64
CA THR A 36 16.25 32.72 -4.03
C THR A 36 15.13 31.71 -3.83
N ARG A 37 14.56 31.66 -2.62
CA ARG A 37 13.41 30.81 -2.27
C ARG A 37 12.15 31.28 -3.01
N ASP A 38 12.13 31.09 -4.32
CA ASP A 38 10.96 31.28 -5.16
C ASP A 38 10.28 29.91 -5.33
N GLU A 39 8.96 29.87 -5.20
CA GLU A 39 8.16 28.65 -5.06
C GLU A 39 7.89 27.93 -6.38
N THR A 40 8.46 28.44 -7.48
CA THR A 40 8.35 27.80 -8.78
C THR A 40 9.17 26.50 -8.78
N SER A 41 8.58 25.40 -9.24
CA SER A 41 9.26 24.12 -9.47
C SER A 41 10.27 24.26 -10.61
N ASP A 42 11.31 25.06 -10.40
CA ASP A 42 12.25 25.38 -11.45
C ASP A 42 13.38 24.37 -11.43
N TYR A 43 13.10 23.21 -12.04
CA TYR A 43 14.10 22.18 -12.29
C TYR A 43 15.36 22.73 -12.97
N SER A 44 15.27 23.87 -13.67
CA SER A 44 16.43 24.52 -14.27
C SER A 44 17.37 25.19 -13.25
N MET A 45 16.87 25.53 -12.06
CA MET A 45 17.70 25.98 -10.94
C MET A 45 18.58 24.87 -10.35
N ILE A 46 18.20 23.61 -10.55
CA ILE A 46 18.96 22.45 -10.06
C ILE A 46 20.03 22.07 -11.08
N THR A 47 19.64 21.81 -12.32
CA THR A 47 20.56 21.45 -13.41
C THR A 47 19.90 21.59 -14.79
N ASP A 48 20.69 21.51 -15.85
CA ASP A 48 20.22 21.56 -17.24
C ASP A 48 19.60 20.22 -17.69
N VAL A 49 19.04 20.19 -18.90
CA VAL A 49 18.40 18.97 -19.46
C VAL A 49 19.38 17.79 -19.53
N ARG A 50 20.66 18.04 -19.80
CA ARG A 50 21.68 16.99 -19.88
C ARG A 50 21.98 16.40 -18.50
N GLY A 51 22.06 17.25 -17.48
CA GLY A 51 22.17 16.85 -16.08
C GLY A 51 20.99 15.98 -15.65
N TRP A 52 19.77 16.39 -15.98
CA TRP A 52 18.57 15.59 -15.67
C TRP A 52 18.55 14.22 -16.36
N ARG A 53 19.01 14.12 -17.61
CA ARG A 53 19.18 12.82 -18.30
C ARG A 53 20.18 11.93 -17.57
N TRP A 54 21.32 12.49 -17.17
CA TRP A 54 22.32 11.73 -16.42
C TRP A 54 21.78 11.25 -15.06
N ILE A 55 21.07 12.12 -14.33
CA ILE A 55 20.44 11.76 -13.06
C ILE A 55 19.42 10.64 -13.26
N ARG A 56 18.55 10.75 -14.27
CA ARG A 56 17.58 9.70 -14.61
C ARG A 56 18.29 8.37 -14.85
N ASP A 57 19.26 8.35 -15.76
CA ASP A 57 19.94 7.10 -16.16
C ASP A 57 20.71 6.47 -14.99
N PHE A 58 21.34 7.30 -14.15
CA PHE A 58 22.01 6.85 -12.93
C PHE A 58 21.03 6.27 -11.91
N MET A 59 19.95 7.00 -11.61
CA MET A 59 18.94 6.58 -10.61
C MET A 59 18.15 5.36 -11.09
N GLN A 60 17.84 5.25 -12.38
CA GLN A 60 17.20 4.07 -12.95
C GLN A 60 18.01 2.81 -12.69
N ARG A 61 19.31 2.83 -12.97
CA ARG A 61 20.20 1.68 -12.73
C ARG A 61 20.35 1.38 -11.25
N LEU A 62 20.52 2.41 -10.42
CA LEU A 62 20.63 2.27 -8.97
C LEU A 62 19.38 1.58 -8.38
N LEU A 63 18.21 1.98 -8.86
CA LEU A 63 16.91 1.53 -8.39
C LEU A 63 16.34 0.33 -9.18
N ALA A 64 17.07 -0.19 -10.17
CA ALA A 64 16.63 -1.25 -11.10
C ALA A 64 15.31 -0.92 -11.84
N MET A 65 15.11 0.34 -12.19
CA MET A 65 13.91 0.90 -12.82
C MET A 65 14.05 1.08 -14.34
N ASP A 66 15.14 0.62 -14.94
CA ASP A 66 15.44 0.67 -16.38
C ASP A 66 14.74 -0.45 -17.17
N ASP A 67 14.76 -1.68 -16.66
CA ASP A 67 14.31 -2.85 -17.43
C ASP A 67 12.83 -3.25 -17.18
N GLY A 68 12.07 -2.42 -16.46
CA GLY A 68 10.65 -2.59 -16.26
C GLY A 68 10.24 -2.87 -14.81
N LEU A 69 8.93 -2.84 -14.56
CA LEU A 69 8.36 -2.90 -13.21
C LEU A 69 8.68 -4.22 -12.49
N GLU A 70 8.59 -5.34 -13.20
CA GLU A 70 8.83 -6.65 -12.61
C GLU A 70 10.29 -6.82 -12.16
N ILE A 71 11.24 -6.41 -13.00
CA ILE A 71 12.67 -6.48 -12.66
C ILE A 71 12.98 -5.62 -11.44
N ALA A 72 12.37 -4.43 -11.33
CA ALA A 72 12.50 -3.59 -10.14
C ALA A 72 11.99 -4.30 -8.87
N VAL A 73 10.83 -4.96 -8.95
CA VAL A 73 10.24 -5.73 -7.85
C VAL A 73 11.14 -6.91 -7.48
N CYS A 74 11.59 -7.71 -8.45
CA CYS A 74 12.50 -8.83 -8.21
C CYS A 74 13.82 -8.37 -7.59
N ALA A 75 14.40 -7.27 -8.08
CA ALA A 75 15.64 -6.72 -7.57
C ALA A 75 15.49 -6.29 -6.11
N ARG A 76 14.34 -5.71 -5.72
CA ARG A 76 14.07 -5.38 -4.33
C ARG A 76 13.88 -6.62 -3.46
N THR A 77 13.07 -7.60 -3.89
CA THR A 77 12.91 -8.88 -3.19
C THR A 77 14.28 -9.55 -2.94
N ALA A 78 15.14 -9.60 -3.96
CA ALA A 78 16.46 -10.20 -3.86
C ALA A 78 17.37 -9.47 -2.87
N ARG A 79 17.30 -8.12 -2.81
CA ARG A 79 18.04 -7.31 -1.84
C ARG A 79 17.55 -7.56 -0.42
N GLU A 80 16.24 -7.55 -0.18
CA GLU A 80 15.66 -7.78 1.15
C GLU A 80 15.92 -9.21 1.65
N THR A 81 15.84 -10.20 0.76
CA THR A 81 16.17 -11.59 1.08
C THR A 81 17.66 -11.74 1.43
N SER A 82 18.55 -11.10 0.66
CA SER A 82 19.98 -11.09 0.97
C SER A 82 20.27 -10.42 2.32
N GLN A 83 19.53 -9.38 2.68
CA GLN A 83 19.65 -8.71 3.98
C GLN A 83 19.26 -9.65 5.13
N LEU A 84 18.12 -10.35 5.03
CA LEU A 84 17.71 -11.33 6.03
C LEU A 84 18.75 -12.45 6.24
N PHE A 85 19.42 -12.86 5.16
CA PHE A 85 20.50 -13.85 5.25
C PHE A 85 21.82 -13.29 5.81
N ALA A 86 22.18 -12.05 5.46
CA ALA A 86 23.38 -11.39 5.99
C ALA A 86 23.26 -11.05 7.48
N GLU A 87 22.04 -10.78 7.97
CA GLU A 87 21.76 -10.56 9.39
C GLU A 87 21.72 -11.88 10.20
N CYS A 88 21.69 -13.06 9.55
CA CYS A 88 21.96 -14.32 10.23
C CYS A 88 23.46 -14.50 10.47
N HIS A 89 23.93 -14.20 11.68
CA HIS A 89 25.31 -14.45 12.11
C HIS A 89 25.67 -15.95 12.28
N CYS A 90 24.90 -16.83 11.67
CA CYS A 90 25.10 -18.27 11.68
C CYS A 90 26.17 -18.69 10.66
N GLY A 91 27.45 -18.41 10.95
CA GLY A 91 28.59 -19.01 10.24
C GLY A 91 29.24 -18.19 9.11
N GLN A 92 29.20 -16.86 9.15
CA GLN A 92 29.98 -16.05 8.20
C GLN A 92 31.46 -15.97 8.62
N GLU A 93 32.35 -16.30 7.68
CA GLU A 93 33.79 -16.03 7.78
C GLU A 93 34.07 -14.53 7.53
N ASP A 94 34.98 -13.97 8.31
CA ASP A 94 35.45 -12.58 8.24
C ASP A 94 36.05 -12.25 6.85
N GLY A 95 35.22 -11.80 5.91
CA GLY A 95 35.71 -11.42 4.59
C GLY A 95 34.68 -11.10 3.51
N GLN A 96 33.38 -11.33 3.75
CA GLN A 96 32.36 -10.95 2.76
C GLN A 96 32.07 -9.44 2.81
N VAL A 97 32.50 -8.77 1.74
CA VAL A 97 32.19 -7.36 1.45
C VAL A 97 30.68 -7.16 1.43
N ASN A 98 30.17 -6.27 2.29
CA ASN A 98 28.76 -5.88 2.31
C ASN A 98 28.31 -5.38 0.91
N PRO A 99 27.17 -5.87 0.38
CA PRO A 99 26.61 -5.35 -0.87
C PRO A 99 26.25 -3.86 -0.75
N PRO A 100 26.19 -3.11 -1.87
CA PRO A 100 26.00 -1.66 -1.87
C PRO A 100 24.58 -1.29 -1.41
N ILE A 101 24.49 -0.20 -0.61
CA ILE A 101 23.29 0.49 -0.10
C ILE A 101 21.98 -0.27 -0.39
N LEU A 102 21.62 -1.20 0.50
CA LEU A 102 20.58 -2.21 0.32
C LEU A 102 19.16 -1.62 0.28
N ASN A 103 18.95 -0.47 0.92
CA ASN A 103 17.73 0.34 0.81
C ASN A 103 18.10 1.77 0.40
N PRO A 104 17.89 2.15 -0.87
CA PRO A 104 18.20 3.50 -1.32
C PRO A 104 17.34 4.52 -0.55
N PRO A 105 17.94 5.59 0.00
CA PRO A 105 17.20 6.62 0.73
C PRO A 105 16.05 7.20 -0.10
N ASP A 106 14.99 7.67 0.55
CA ASP A 106 13.81 8.26 -0.12
C ASP A 106 14.14 9.39 -1.10
N ILE A 107 15.25 10.10 -0.86
CA ILE A 107 15.70 11.15 -1.76
C ILE A 107 16.10 10.59 -3.13
N CYS A 108 16.62 9.36 -3.24
CA CYS A 108 16.93 8.72 -4.53
C CYS A 108 15.67 8.51 -5.37
N TRP A 109 14.58 8.06 -4.75
CA TRP A 109 13.28 7.92 -5.42
C TRP A 109 12.72 9.28 -5.85
N THR A 110 12.91 10.31 -5.02
CA THR A 110 12.50 11.68 -5.34
C THR A 110 13.29 12.25 -6.52
N TRP A 111 14.61 12.03 -6.56
CA TRP A 111 15.47 12.38 -7.70
C TRP A 111 15.01 11.72 -8.99
N LEU A 112 14.65 10.44 -8.92
CA LEU A 112 14.12 9.73 -10.08
C LEU A 112 12.77 10.30 -10.53
N GLU A 113 11.81 10.53 -9.62
CA GLU A 113 10.52 11.16 -9.93
C GLU A 113 10.71 12.50 -10.63
N ALA A 114 11.52 13.39 -10.05
CA ALA A 114 11.77 14.71 -10.61
C ALA A 114 12.46 14.66 -11.98
N SER A 115 13.36 13.69 -12.18
CA SER A 115 14.02 13.52 -13.47
C SER A 115 13.04 13.12 -14.56
N TYR A 116 12.08 12.24 -14.26
CA TYR A 116 11.03 11.88 -15.20
C TYR A 116 10.05 13.03 -15.46
N GLU A 117 9.63 13.74 -14.40
CA GLU A 117 8.79 14.94 -14.53
C GLU A 117 9.44 15.97 -15.45
N ARG A 118 10.72 16.26 -15.23
CA ARG A 118 11.47 17.25 -16.01
C ARG A 118 11.69 16.85 -17.47
N LEU A 119 11.88 15.56 -17.71
CA LEU A 119 12.15 15.03 -19.05
C LEU A 119 10.88 14.65 -19.82
N GLY A 120 9.69 14.80 -19.21
CA GLY A 120 8.43 14.41 -19.84
C GLY A 120 8.26 12.89 -20.00
N ASP A 121 8.92 12.10 -19.15
CA ASP A 121 8.94 10.64 -19.23
C ASP A 121 7.75 10.04 -18.49
N VAL A 122 6.60 9.99 -19.18
CA VAL A 122 5.33 9.47 -18.65
C VAL A 122 5.46 7.99 -18.29
N GLU A 123 6.10 7.19 -19.13
CA GLU A 123 6.24 5.75 -18.89
C GLU A 123 7.10 5.47 -17.64
N GLY A 124 8.20 6.22 -17.49
CA GLY A 124 9.05 6.19 -16.30
C GLY A 124 8.29 6.54 -15.02
N LEU A 125 7.46 7.60 -15.05
CA LEU A 125 6.63 7.97 -13.90
C LEU A 125 5.57 6.91 -13.57
N CYS A 126 4.85 6.41 -14.58
CA CYS A 126 3.85 5.37 -14.34
C CYS A 126 4.47 4.12 -13.73
N ARG A 127 5.65 3.71 -14.23
CA ARG A 127 6.41 2.59 -13.66
C ARG A 127 6.83 2.86 -12.21
N LEU A 128 7.31 4.06 -11.91
CA LEU A 128 7.68 4.47 -10.56
C LEU A 128 6.49 4.44 -9.59
N TYR A 129 5.34 4.98 -9.99
CA TYR A 129 4.16 5.01 -9.13
C TYR A 129 3.56 3.62 -8.93
N ALA A 130 3.49 2.79 -9.97
CA ALA A 130 3.11 1.40 -9.84
C ALA A 130 4.04 0.65 -8.86
N TYR A 131 5.35 0.87 -8.97
CA TYR A 131 6.33 0.29 -8.05
C TYR A 131 6.10 0.74 -6.60
N ARG A 132 5.81 2.03 -6.36
CA ARG A 132 5.53 2.57 -5.01
C ARG A 132 4.20 2.04 -4.45
N ILE A 133 3.21 1.76 -5.28
CA ILE A 133 1.97 1.09 -4.85
C ILE A 133 2.27 -0.36 -4.45
N ILE A 134 3.15 -1.06 -5.18
CA ILE A 134 3.45 -2.48 -4.93
C ILE A 134 4.30 -2.68 -3.67
N THR A 135 5.35 -1.88 -3.51
CA THR A 135 6.47 -2.25 -2.63
C THR A 135 6.44 -1.60 -1.25
N ASP A 136 5.38 -0.89 -0.92
CA ASP A 136 5.17 -0.22 0.35
C ASP A 136 6.24 0.85 0.69
N SER A 137 5.76 1.95 1.26
CA SER A 137 6.61 2.92 1.93
C SER A 137 5.87 3.41 3.16
N ILE A 138 6.02 2.68 4.26
CA ILE A 138 5.65 3.18 5.59
C ILE A 138 6.64 4.28 5.95
N ASP A 139 6.32 5.51 5.58
CA ASP A 139 6.89 6.68 6.21
C ASP A 139 6.31 6.75 7.62
N GLY A 140 7.13 6.47 8.64
CA GLY A 140 6.75 6.35 10.07
C GLY A 140 6.26 7.64 10.73
N ARG A 141 5.78 8.60 9.94
CA ARG A 141 5.19 9.84 10.42
C ARG A 141 3.80 9.60 10.99
N ILE A 142 3.56 10.17 12.16
CA ILE A 142 2.22 10.26 12.74
C ILE A 142 1.41 11.23 11.86
N ARG A 143 0.32 10.72 11.28
CA ARG A 143 -0.64 11.47 10.47
C ARG A 143 -2.02 11.39 11.11
N THR A 144 -2.84 12.41 10.88
CA THR A 144 -4.29 12.28 11.09
C THR A 144 -4.86 11.22 10.14
N GLU A 145 -6.06 10.70 10.43
CA GLU A 145 -6.69 9.69 9.56
C GLU A 145 -6.89 10.18 8.12
N ASP A 146 -7.28 11.45 7.95
CA ASP A 146 -7.51 12.03 6.63
C ASP A 146 -6.20 12.23 5.85
N GLU A 147 -5.15 12.70 6.52
CA GLU A 147 -3.82 12.80 5.92
C GLU A 147 -3.26 11.42 5.56
N GLN A 148 -3.52 10.40 6.38
CA GLN A 148 -3.13 9.04 6.08
C GLN A 148 -3.86 8.52 4.86
N ARG A 149 -5.19 8.71 4.75
CA ARG A 149 -5.95 8.30 3.55
C ARG A 149 -5.48 9.00 2.29
N ALA A 150 -5.19 10.30 2.37
CA ALA A 150 -4.66 11.07 1.26
C ALA A 150 -3.27 10.57 0.84
N HIS A 151 -2.43 10.21 1.82
CA HIS A 151 -1.12 9.62 1.58
C HIS A 151 -1.20 8.23 0.95
N ASP A 152 -2.03 7.34 1.50
CA ASP A 152 -2.29 5.98 0.97
C ASP A 152 -2.70 6.04 -0.50
N SER A 153 -3.58 6.99 -0.83
CA SER A 153 -4.14 7.14 -2.19
C SER A 153 -3.25 7.97 -3.13
N TRP A 154 -2.14 8.53 -2.65
CA TRP A 154 -1.36 9.53 -3.38
C TRP A 154 -0.81 8.99 -4.70
N TYR A 155 -0.09 7.87 -4.64
CA TYR A 155 0.49 7.24 -5.83
C TYR A 155 -0.57 6.62 -6.75
N VAL A 156 -1.68 6.12 -6.20
CA VAL A 156 -2.82 5.61 -6.98
C VAL A 156 -3.40 6.71 -7.85
N ARG A 157 -3.67 7.89 -7.27
CA ARG A 157 -4.17 9.06 -8.01
C ARG A 157 -3.19 9.52 -9.07
N LYS A 158 -1.92 9.73 -8.71
CA LYS A 158 -0.89 10.18 -9.67
C LYS A 158 -0.75 9.21 -10.84
N LEU A 159 -0.77 7.89 -10.58
CA LEU A 159 -0.72 6.88 -11.64
C LEU A 159 -1.96 6.93 -12.52
N ARG A 160 -3.16 7.03 -11.95
CA ARG A 160 -4.41 7.12 -12.71
C ARG A 160 -4.44 8.33 -13.64
N ASP A 161 -4.05 9.48 -13.12
CA ASP A 161 -4.02 10.74 -13.88
C ASP A 161 -3.04 10.68 -15.06
N LEU A 162 -1.90 10.01 -14.89
CA LEU A 162 -0.88 9.86 -15.94
C LEU A 162 -1.20 8.74 -16.94
N ALA A 163 -1.72 7.61 -16.46
CA ALA A 163 -1.96 6.44 -17.30
C ALA A 163 -3.12 6.65 -18.29
N GLY A 164 -4.11 7.47 -17.93
CA GLY A 164 -5.27 7.73 -18.77
C GLY A 164 -5.95 6.43 -19.21
N ASP A 165 -6.06 6.21 -20.52
CA ASP A 165 -6.69 5.01 -21.09
C ASP A 165 -5.98 3.69 -20.73
N ALA A 166 -4.68 3.74 -20.43
CA ALA A 166 -3.90 2.56 -20.04
C ALA A 166 -4.05 2.19 -18.56
N TRP A 167 -4.89 2.90 -17.79
CA TRP A 167 -5.07 2.67 -16.34
C TRP A 167 -5.33 1.21 -16.00
N ASN A 168 -6.25 0.56 -16.72
CA ASN A 168 -6.63 -0.83 -16.44
C ASN A 168 -5.46 -1.81 -16.62
N ASP A 169 -4.56 -1.56 -17.58
CA ASP A 169 -3.38 -2.40 -17.80
C ASP A 169 -2.41 -2.32 -16.61
N TYR A 170 -2.25 -1.12 -16.04
CA TYR A 170 -1.45 -0.94 -14.82
C TYR A 170 -2.09 -1.61 -13.61
N VAL A 171 -3.41 -1.49 -13.44
CA VAL A 171 -4.14 -2.17 -12.36
C VAL A 171 -3.93 -3.68 -12.43
N LEU A 172 -4.15 -4.29 -13.60
CA LEU A 172 -3.94 -5.73 -13.80
C LEU A 172 -2.50 -6.15 -13.51
N ARG A 173 -1.53 -5.37 -13.98
CA ARG A 173 -0.11 -5.66 -13.73
C ARG A 173 0.27 -5.55 -12.25
N ILE A 174 -0.28 -4.58 -11.53
CA ILE A 174 -0.06 -4.44 -10.08
C ILE A 174 -0.64 -5.65 -9.32
N ILE A 175 -1.86 -6.08 -9.67
CA ILE A 175 -2.49 -7.26 -9.07
C ILE A 175 -1.66 -8.51 -9.33
N ASP A 176 -1.25 -8.75 -10.59
CA ASP A 176 -0.44 -9.93 -10.96
C ASP A 176 0.87 -9.98 -10.16
N LEU A 177 1.58 -8.86 -10.02
CA LEU A 177 2.83 -8.80 -9.24
C LEU A 177 2.58 -9.03 -7.75
N GLN A 178 1.52 -8.44 -7.17
CA GLN A 178 1.14 -8.69 -5.78
C GLN A 178 0.80 -10.16 -5.56
N GLU A 179 0.04 -10.78 -6.45
CA GLU A 179 -0.30 -12.21 -6.35
C GLU A 179 0.92 -13.11 -6.53
N ARG A 180 1.86 -12.76 -7.41
CA ARG A 180 3.07 -13.57 -7.65
C ARG A 180 4.03 -13.55 -6.46
N TYR A 181 4.17 -12.40 -5.81
CA TYR A 181 5.18 -12.17 -4.78
C TYR A 181 4.61 -12.05 -3.35
N HIS A 182 3.32 -12.32 -3.12
CA HIS A 182 2.68 -12.19 -1.80
C HIS A 182 3.37 -12.98 -0.66
N GLY A 183 4.07 -14.07 -0.99
CA GLY A 183 4.79 -14.91 -0.03
C GLY A 183 6.25 -14.49 0.20
N ASP A 184 6.73 -13.43 -0.47
CA ASP A 184 8.04 -12.87 -0.18
C ASP A 184 7.96 -11.97 1.06
N PRO A 185 9.00 -11.95 1.91
CA PRO A 185 9.05 -11.11 3.10
C PRO A 185 8.72 -9.64 2.88
N MET A 186 9.07 -9.11 1.69
CA MET A 186 8.75 -7.74 1.26
C MET A 186 7.26 -7.42 1.30
N PHE A 187 6.41 -8.40 1.01
CA PHE A 187 4.96 -8.25 0.87
C PHE A 187 4.18 -8.65 2.13
N HIS A 188 4.86 -9.16 3.16
CA HIS A 188 4.23 -9.52 4.43
C HIS A 188 3.75 -8.27 5.21
N GLY A 189 4.38 -7.13 4.98
CA GLY A 189 4.00 -5.83 5.54
C GLY A 189 2.61 -5.37 5.10
N ARG A 190 1.98 -4.52 5.92
CA ARG A 190 0.76 -3.83 5.52
C ARG A 190 1.09 -2.90 4.36
N ASN A 191 0.29 -2.88 3.30
CA ASN A 191 0.51 -2.00 2.15
C ASN A 191 -0.71 -1.07 1.94
N PRO A 192 -0.70 0.12 2.55
CA PRO A 192 -1.84 1.03 2.49
C PRO A 192 -2.13 1.55 1.07
N ALA A 193 -1.12 1.69 0.22
CA ALA A 193 -1.31 2.16 -1.15
C ALA A 193 -2.00 1.09 -2.02
N TYR A 194 -1.65 -0.18 -1.84
CA TYR A 194 -2.35 -1.28 -2.49
C TYR A 194 -3.77 -1.45 -1.92
N GLU A 195 -3.97 -1.35 -0.60
CA GLU A 195 -5.32 -1.33 0.00
C GLU A 195 -6.21 -0.21 -0.60
N ALA A 196 -5.62 0.98 -0.82
CA ALA A 196 -6.32 2.10 -1.44
C ALA A 196 -6.70 1.80 -2.89
N LEU A 197 -5.80 1.19 -3.68
CA LEU A 197 -6.09 0.75 -5.04
C LEU A 197 -7.27 -0.24 -5.07
N LEU A 198 -7.20 -1.28 -4.22
CA LEU A 198 -8.26 -2.29 -4.11
C LEU A 198 -9.62 -1.69 -3.80
N SER A 199 -9.64 -0.70 -2.90
CA SER A 199 -10.87 -0.01 -2.48
C SER A 199 -11.43 0.91 -3.57
N GLN A 200 -10.58 1.71 -4.23
CA GLN A 200 -11.02 2.68 -5.24
C GLN A 200 -11.56 1.99 -6.50
N GLU A 201 -10.94 0.88 -6.90
CA GLU A 201 -11.31 0.14 -8.10
C GLU A 201 -12.26 -1.05 -7.81
N MET A 202 -12.72 -1.20 -6.57
CA MET A 202 -13.64 -2.27 -6.14
C MET A 202 -13.19 -3.69 -6.54
N LEU A 203 -11.89 -3.96 -6.38
CA LEU A 203 -11.23 -5.19 -6.83
C LEU A 203 -11.46 -6.35 -5.84
N SER A 204 -12.67 -6.89 -5.87
CA SER A 204 -13.18 -7.84 -4.87
C SER A 204 -12.33 -9.10 -4.70
N ASP A 205 -12.00 -9.80 -5.79
CA ASP A 205 -11.19 -11.03 -5.73
C ASP A 205 -9.75 -10.77 -5.24
N ALA A 206 -9.13 -9.69 -5.71
CA ALA A 206 -7.78 -9.31 -5.32
C ALA A 206 -7.72 -8.89 -3.84
N ALA A 207 -8.74 -8.17 -3.35
CA ALA A 207 -8.85 -7.80 -1.94
C ALA A 207 -8.98 -9.03 -1.03
N TRP A 208 -9.81 -10.01 -1.44
CA TRP A 208 -9.95 -11.26 -0.69
C TRP A 208 -8.67 -12.06 -0.66
N LYS A 209 -7.98 -12.22 -1.80
CA LYS A 209 -6.67 -12.89 -1.86
C LYS A 209 -5.63 -12.19 -0.98
N TYR A 210 -5.60 -10.86 -1.01
CA TYR A 210 -4.71 -10.07 -0.17
C TYR A 210 -4.97 -10.31 1.33
N CYS A 211 -6.21 -10.17 1.79
CA CYS A 211 -6.56 -10.44 3.18
C CYS A 211 -6.29 -11.89 3.59
N LYS A 212 -6.62 -12.86 2.73
CA LYS A 212 -6.37 -14.29 2.99
C LYS A 212 -4.89 -14.62 3.10
N ALA A 213 -4.05 -14.05 2.24
CA ALA A 213 -2.60 -14.22 2.32
C ALA A 213 -2.08 -13.69 3.67
N ARG A 214 -2.52 -12.50 4.09
CA ARG A 214 -2.14 -11.93 5.39
C ARG A 214 -2.55 -12.82 6.56
N CYS A 215 -3.73 -13.43 6.54
CA CYS A 215 -4.17 -14.35 7.60
C CYS A 215 -3.26 -15.58 7.78
N ARG A 216 -2.46 -15.98 6.79
CA ARG A 216 -1.54 -17.13 6.93
C ARG A 216 -0.36 -16.81 7.84
N ASP A 217 0.20 -15.61 7.72
CA ASP A 217 1.43 -15.22 8.42
C ASP A 217 1.13 -14.34 9.64
N PHE A 218 0.24 -13.36 9.49
CA PHE A 218 -0.17 -12.45 10.56
C PHE A 218 -1.57 -11.88 10.29
N ARG A 219 -2.55 -12.31 11.09
CA ARG A 219 -3.93 -11.84 10.97
C ARG A 219 -4.06 -10.37 11.39
N ASP A 220 -4.40 -9.52 10.44
CA ASP A 220 -4.69 -8.10 10.67
C ASP A 220 -6.17 -7.81 10.44
N ASP A 221 -6.95 -7.99 11.51
CA ASP A 221 -8.40 -7.77 11.46
C ASP A 221 -8.80 -6.36 11.03
N LYS A 222 -7.98 -5.32 11.30
CA LYS A 222 -8.33 -3.95 10.90
C LYS A 222 -8.34 -3.81 9.38
N VAL A 223 -7.42 -4.48 8.70
CA VAL A 223 -7.38 -4.52 7.23
C VAL A 223 -8.55 -5.31 6.68
N ILE A 224 -8.88 -6.45 7.29
CA ILE A 224 -10.04 -7.28 6.91
C ILE A 224 -11.34 -6.47 7.04
N GLU A 225 -11.55 -5.80 8.18
CA GLU A 225 -12.71 -4.93 8.41
C GLU A 225 -12.76 -3.77 7.39
N ARG A 226 -11.62 -3.10 7.11
CA ARG A 226 -11.53 -2.00 6.14
C ARG A 226 -11.88 -2.43 4.72
N LEU A 227 -11.40 -3.60 4.29
CA LEU A 227 -11.62 -4.12 2.94
C LEU A 227 -12.88 -4.97 2.81
N PHE A 228 -13.63 -5.21 3.90
CA PHE A 228 -14.77 -6.13 3.90
C PHE A 228 -15.82 -5.77 2.84
N ALA A 229 -16.20 -4.50 2.71
CA ALA A 229 -17.17 -4.07 1.71
C ALA A 229 -16.69 -4.32 0.26
N VAL A 230 -15.38 -4.23 0.03
CA VAL A 230 -14.77 -4.51 -1.27
C VAL A 230 -14.82 -6.02 -1.57
N MET A 231 -14.39 -6.85 -0.60
CA MET A 231 -14.40 -8.31 -0.74
C MET A 231 -15.83 -8.87 -0.85
N ALA A 232 -16.77 -8.32 -0.09
CA ALA A 232 -18.15 -8.79 -0.09
C ALA A 232 -18.90 -8.49 -1.40
N HIS A 233 -18.39 -7.59 -2.24
CA HIS A 233 -19.05 -7.17 -3.47
C HIS A 233 -19.33 -8.35 -4.43
N THR A 234 -18.37 -9.26 -4.62
CA THR A 234 -18.58 -10.49 -5.41
C THR A 234 -18.32 -11.77 -4.61
N ARG A 235 -17.74 -11.68 -3.40
CA ARG A 235 -17.40 -12.82 -2.55
C ARG A 235 -18.02 -12.76 -1.16
N ALA A 236 -19.31 -12.42 -1.06
CA ALA A 236 -19.99 -12.22 0.22
C ALA A 236 -19.80 -13.38 1.20
N GLU A 237 -19.99 -14.63 0.78
CA GLU A 237 -19.85 -15.80 1.65
C GLU A 237 -18.43 -15.99 2.18
N ASP A 238 -17.44 -16.06 1.27
CA ASP A 238 -16.02 -16.24 1.62
C ASP A 238 -15.50 -15.09 2.50
N SER A 239 -15.98 -13.86 2.26
CA SER A 239 -15.61 -12.68 3.04
C SER A 239 -16.18 -12.74 4.45
N CYS A 240 -17.43 -13.20 4.59
CA CYS A 240 -18.04 -13.42 5.89
C CYS A 240 -17.29 -14.50 6.67
N ASP A 241 -16.91 -15.60 6.03
CA ASP A 241 -16.15 -16.66 6.70
C ASP A 241 -14.81 -16.14 7.21
N LEU A 242 -14.10 -15.37 6.39
CA LEU A 242 -12.86 -14.72 6.78
C LEU A 242 -13.07 -13.76 7.96
N LEU A 243 -14.14 -12.95 7.96
CA LEU A 243 -14.42 -11.99 9.02
C LEU A 243 -14.86 -12.67 10.33
N LEU A 244 -15.57 -13.80 10.25
CA LEU A 244 -16.10 -14.55 11.39
C LEU A 244 -15.07 -15.44 12.08
N GLU A 245 -13.96 -15.77 11.42
CA GLU A 245 -12.91 -16.67 11.93
C GLU A 245 -12.47 -16.38 13.39
N PRO A 246 -12.26 -15.12 13.84
CA PRO A 246 -11.89 -14.84 15.23
C PRO A 246 -12.97 -15.21 16.23
N LEU A 247 -14.24 -15.20 15.82
CA LEU A 247 -15.37 -15.60 16.68
C LEU A 247 -15.44 -17.12 16.84
N HIS A 248 -14.90 -17.87 15.87
CA HIS A 248 -14.85 -19.32 15.88
C HIS A 248 -13.69 -19.87 16.72
N ASP A 249 -12.65 -19.08 16.94
CA ASP A 249 -11.55 -19.39 17.84
C ASP A 249 -11.83 -18.88 19.27
N ALA A 250 -12.02 -19.82 20.21
CA ALA A 250 -12.27 -19.49 21.62
C ALA A 250 -11.06 -18.83 22.31
N ASP A 251 -9.86 -19.09 21.78
CA ASP A 251 -8.61 -18.53 22.26
C ASP A 251 -8.22 -17.26 21.51
N SER A 252 -9.07 -16.70 20.65
CA SER A 252 -8.77 -15.41 20.01
C SER A 252 -8.81 -14.28 21.03
N ASP A 253 -8.00 -13.24 20.84
CA ASP A 253 -8.00 -12.07 21.75
C ASP A 253 -9.39 -11.40 21.84
N LEU A 254 -10.16 -11.47 20.75
CA LEU A 254 -11.54 -11.01 20.71
C LEU A 254 -12.44 -11.85 21.64
N MET A 255 -12.26 -13.16 21.61
CA MET A 255 -13.08 -14.11 22.36
C MET A 255 -12.50 -14.53 23.70
N ARG A 256 -11.41 -13.95 24.21
CA ARG A 256 -10.86 -14.25 25.56
C ARG A 256 -11.56 -13.51 26.70
N SER A 257 -11.99 -12.26 26.49
CA SER A 257 -12.52 -11.38 27.55
C SER A 257 -13.95 -10.92 27.29
N ASP A 258 -14.72 -10.63 28.36
CA ASP A 258 -16.06 -10.01 28.31
C ASP A 258 -15.97 -8.48 28.46
N SER A 259 -14.92 -7.87 27.89
CA SER A 259 -14.72 -6.42 27.93
C SER A 259 -15.64 -5.71 26.94
N GLU A 260 -16.06 -4.50 27.27
CA GLU A 260 -16.91 -3.65 26.41
C GLU A 260 -16.35 -3.52 24.99
N ARG A 261 -15.05 -3.23 24.86
CA ARG A 261 -14.36 -3.15 23.57
C ARG A 261 -14.48 -4.42 22.73
N ASN A 262 -14.36 -5.59 23.34
CA ASN A 262 -14.48 -6.85 22.62
C ASN A 262 -15.94 -7.10 22.22
N VAL A 263 -16.89 -6.86 23.12
CA VAL A 263 -18.33 -7.00 22.85
C VAL A 263 -18.76 -6.10 21.69
N ASP A 264 -18.38 -4.83 21.70
CA ASP A 264 -18.68 -3.88 20.62
C ASP A 264 -18.14 -4.36 19.28
N ARG A 265 -16.93 -4.92 19.30
CA ARG A 265 -16.28 -5.43 18.10
C ARG A 265 -16.95 -6.70 17.55
N VAL A 266 -17.37 -7.64 18.42
CA VAL A 266 -18.19 -8.80 18.02
C VAL A 266 -19.48 -8.31 17.36
N CYS A 267 -20.19 -7.37 17.98
CA CYS A 267 -21.43 -6.82 17.42
C CYS A 267 -21.19 -6.09 16.08
N SER A 268 -20.07 -5.36 15.95
CA SER A 268 -19.68 -4.71 14.70
C SER A 268 -19.48 -5.73 13.56
N ILE A 269 -18.73 -6.81 13.83
CA ILE A 269 -18.51 -7.91 12.88
C ILE A 269 -19.85 -8.51 12.42
N LEU A 270 -20.74 -8.82 13.37
CA LEU A 270 -22.04 -9.42 13.05
C LEU A 270 -22.94 -8.48 12.24
N ARG A 271 -22.87 -7.17 12.47
CA ARG A 271 -23.57 -6.17 11.64
C ARG A 271 -23.01 -6.12 10.21
N LEU A 272 -21.69 -6.21 10.04
CA LEU A 272 -21.07 -6.28 8.72
C LEU A 272 -21.52 -7.53 7.96
N VAL A 273 -21.53 -8.70 8.62
CA VAL A 273 -22.03 -9.95 8.05
C VAL A 273 -23.49 -9.84 7.65
N ALA A 274 -24.34 -9.30 8.52
CA ALA A 274 -25.75 -9.09 8.23
C ALA A 274 -25.97 -8.15 7.02
N GLY A 275 -25.15 -7.09 6.90
CA GLY A 275 -25.21 -6.16 5.79
C GLY A 275 -24.80 -6.78 4.44
N ALA A 276 -23.85 -7.72 4.43
CA ALA A 276 -23.33 -8.33 3.21
C ALA A 276 -24.09 -9.59 2.76
N ALA A 277 -24.44 -10.47 3.70
CA ALA A 277 -25.03 -11.79 3.40
C ALA A 277 -26.49 -11.93 3.90
N GLY A 278 -27.07 -10.85 4.44
CA GLY A 278 -28.37 -10.85 5.09
C GLY A 278 -28.31 -11.33 6.54
N SER A 279 -29.36 -11.02 7.31
CA SER A 279 -29.40 -11.27 8.76
C SER A 279 -29.39 -12.75 9.15
N GLY A 280 -29.70 -13.68 8.24
CA GLY A 280 -29.76 -15.12 8.54
C GLY A 280 -28.44 -15.67 9.10
N LYS A 281 -27.33 -15.46 8.37
CA LYS A 281 -26.00 -15.94 8.79
C LYS A 281 -25.54 -15.29 10.11
N ALA A 282 -25.87 -14.02 10.30
CA ALA A 282 -25.55 -13.32 11.55
C ALA A 282 -26.37 -13.86 12.74
N ARG A 283 -27.65 -14.20 12.55
CA ARG A 283 -28.49 -14.83 13.59
C ARG A 283 -27.97 -16.21 13.99
N ASP A 284 -27.62 -17.05 13.03
CA ASP A 284 -27.05 -18.38 13.31
C ASP A 284 -25.78 -18.28 14.17
N GLU A 285 -24.93 -17.28 13.87
CA GLU A 285 -23.72 -17.01 14.63
C GLU A 285 -24.03 -16.46 16.03
N ILE A 286 -25.01 -15.56 16.17
CA ILE A 286 -25.49 -15.07 17.49
C ILE A 286 -25.95 -16.25 18.35
N ASP A 287 -26.77 -17.15 17.82
CA ASP A 287 -27.30 -18.29 18.56
C ASP A 287 -26.21 -19.29 18.93
N ARG A 288 -25.17 -19.44 18.10
CA ARG A 288 -23.96 -20.22 18.45
C ARG A 288 -23.24 -19.59 19.64
N LEU A 289 -22.95 -18.27 19.57
CA LEU A 289 -22.23 -17.55 20.62
C LEU A 289 -22.98 -17.54 21.96
N LEU A 290 -24.30 -17.35 21.94
CA LEU A 290 -25.15 -17.39 23.14
C LEU A 290 -25.13 -18.77 23.82
N ARG A 291 -25.02 -19.86 23.04
CA ARG A 291 -24.91 -21.23 23.59
C ARG A 291 -23.55 -21.49 24.22
N MET A 292 -22.49 -20.97 23.60
CA MET A 292 -21.09 -21.21 23.98
C MET A 292 -20.66 -20.37 25.20
N TYR A 293 -21.01 -19.08 25.24
CA TYR A 293 -20.53 -18.13 26.26
C TYR A 293 -21.60 -17.79 27.30
N ARG A 294 -22.03 -18.79 28.08
CA ARG A 294 -23.13 -18.65 29.07
C ARG A 294 -22.81 -17.70 30.23
N SER A 295 -21.53 -17.60 30.61
CA SER A 295 -21.08 -16.78 31.75
C SER A 295 -20.76 -15.33 31.40
N ARG A 296 -20.73 -14.97 30.11
CA ARG A 296 -20.40 -13.62 29.62
C ARG A 296 -21.62 -12.73 29.53
N LYS A 297 -21.96 -12.09 30.64
CA LYS A 297 -23.21 -11.35 30.78
C LYS A 297 -23.28 -10.17 29.79
N SER A 298 -22.19 -9.44 29.61
CA SER A 298 -22.18 -8.26 28.74
C SER A 298 -22.36 -8.65 27.27
N LEU A 299 -21.57 -9.63 26.81
CA LEU A 299 -21.71 -10.20 25.47
C LEU A 299 -23.12 -10.71 25.22
N ARG A 300 -23.71 -11.45 26.17
CA ARG A 300 -25.07 -11.99 26.01
C ARG A 300 -26.13 -10.91 25.83
N VAL A 301 -26.12 -9.88 26.68
CA VAL A 301 -27.08 -8.77 26.59
C VAL A 301 -26.95 -8.07 25.23
N ALA A 302 -25.72 -7.84 24.76
CA ALA A 302 -25.47 -7.22 23.47
C ALA A 302 -25.93 -8.10 22.28
N LEU A 303 -25.68 -9.41 22.34
CA LEU A 303 -26.10 -10.37 21.31
C LEU A 303 -27.62 -10.55 21.26
N GLU A 304 -28.30 -10.59 22.42
CA GLU A 304 -29.76 -10.65 22.50
C GLU A 304 -30.38 -9.37 21.89
N GLY A 305 -29.86 -8.19 22.25
CA GLY A 305 -30.31 -6.93 21.64
C GLY A 305 -30.04 -6.85 20.13
N LEU A 306 -28.92 -7.39 19.65
CA LEU A 306 -28.60 -7.43 18.22
C LEU A 306 -29.52 -8.39 17.45
N ARG A 307 -29.91 -9.51 18.08
CA ARG A 307 -30.88 -10.44 17.48
C ARG A 307 -32.23 -9.76 17.30
N ASP A 308 -32.72 -9.07 18.34
CA ASP A 308 -33.99 -8.33 18.28
C ASP A 308 -33.93 -7.21 17.21
N GLU A 309 -32.78 -6.53 17.06
CA GLU A 309 -32.55 -5.56 15.98
C GLU A 309 -32.73 -6.18 14.60
N PHE A 310 -32.22 -7.39 14.38
CA PHE A 310 -32.34 -8.09 13.11
C PHE A 310 -33.74 -8.65 12.86
N ASP A 311 -34.45 -9.07 13.90
CA ASP A 311 -35.82 -9.56 13.78
C ASP A 311 -36.79 -8.44 13.39
N MET A 312 -36.60 -7.22 13.90
CA MET A 312 -37.40 -6.05 13.52
C MET A 312 -37.11 -5.53 12.10
N LYS A 313 -35.93 -5.83 11.53
CA LYS A 313 -35.55 -5.43 10.16
C LYS A 313 -35.88 -6.47 9.09
N GLY A 314 -36.39 -7.63 9.51
CA GLY A 314 -36.71 -8.76 8.64
C GLY A 314 -38.16 -8.84 8.15
N GLU A 315 -39.00 -7.83 8.48
CA GLU A 315 -40.32 -7.57 7.89
C GLU A 315 -40.24 -6.49 6.80
#